data_AF-A0AA35UUG4-F1
#
_entry.id   AF-A0AA35UUG4-F1
#
_cell.length_a   1.000
_cell.length_b   1.000
_cell.length_c   1.000
_cell.angle_alpha   90.00
_cell.angle_beta   90.00
_cell.angle_gamma   90.00
#
_symmetry.space_group_name_H-M   'P 1'
#
loop_
_entity.id
_entity.type
_entity.pdbx_description
1 polymer ?
#
loop_
_entity_poly.entity_id
_entity_poly.type
_entity_poly.pdbx_seq_one_letter_code
_entity_poly.pdbx_strand_id
1 'polypeptide(L)'
;MWPETKEILAQRMKAVSSLAEQHNRTLDYGLRVHVIVRDTEQEAREYAEELVSKLDDGKGSSIRDRALDSTSLGVAHQAKNREIADGFGYIEPHLWTGVGRARSGCGAALVGSTDQILSELESYRKMGIRAFILSGYPHMDECVSFGSKIMGQLETCSLPHIYGRVPDPPPLTPLAAGERT
;
A
#
# COMPACT_ATOMS: atom_id res chain seq x y z
N MET A 1 -0.12 -2.76 7.79
CA MET A 1 0.30 -1.39 8.10
C MET A 1 -0.34 -0.44 7.10
N TRP A 2 -0.87 0.68 7.58
CA TRP A 2 -1.29 1.81 6.74
C TRP A 2 -0.05 2.60 6.30
N PRO A 3 -0.11 3.36 5.20
CA PRO A 3 1.03 4.12 4.74
C PRO A 3 1.20 5.35 5.63
N GLU A 4 2.18 5.27 6.52
CA GLU A 4 2.68 6.33 7.40
C GLU A 4 4.19 6.50 7.13
N THR A 5 4.82 7.50 7.75
CA THR A 5 6.26 7.69 7.60
C THR A 5 7.05 6.45 8.03
N LYS A 6 8.19 6.18 7.39
CA LYS A 6 9.05 5.01 7.70
C LYS A 6 9.43 4.97 9.18
N GLU A 7 9.66 6.12 9.79
CA GLU A 7 9.93 6.23 11.23
C GLU A 7 8.76 5.71 12.07
N ILE A 8 7.54 6.18 11.81
CA ILE A 8 6.33 5.74 12.54
C ILE A 8 6.09 4.25 12.32
N LEU A 9 6.25 3.77 11.08
CA LEU A 9 6.14 2.35 10.75
C LEU A 9 7.14 1.51 11.56
N ALA A 10 8.40 1.91 11.62
CA ALA A 10 9.44 1.22 12.37
C ALA A 10 9.13 1.18 13.88
N GLN A 11 8.66 2.30 14.45
CA GLN A 11 8.27 2.36 15.86
C GLN A 11 7.10 1.40 16.17
N ARG A 12 6.06 1.39 15.33
CA ARG A 12 4.92 0.48 15.49
C ARG A 12 5.32 -0.98 15.35
N MET A 13 6.13 -1.30 14.34
CA MET A 13 6.63 -2.66 14.13
C MET A 13 7.41 -3.14 15.35
N LYS A 14 8.36 -2.34 15.86
CA LYS A 14 9.10 -2.66 17.09
C LYS A 14 8.18 -2.89 18.27
N ALA A 15 7.23 -1.98 18.52
CA ALA A 15 6.30 -2.08 19.64
C ALA A 15 5.48 -3.38 19.61
N VAL A 16 4.92 -3.73 18.44
CA VAL A 16 4.10 -4.94 18.30
C VAL A 16 4.96 -6.21 18.32
N SER A 17 6.17 -6.18 17.74
CA SER A 17 7.12 -7.29 17.84
C SER A 17 7.49 -7.60 19.29
N SER A 18 7.83 -6.57 20.08
CA SER A 18 8.19 -6.76 21.50
C SER A 18 7.05 -7.36 22.33
N LEU A 19 5.79 -7.08 21.99
CA LEU A 19 4.64 -7.74 22.62
C LEU A 19 4.49 -9.19 22.16
N ALA A 20 4.69 -9.47 20.86
CA ALA A 20 4.60 -10.83 20.34
C ALA A 20 5.69 -11.76 20.90
N GLU A 21 6.89 -11.22 21.14
CA GLU A 21 8.01 -11.93 21.77
C GLU A 21 7.65 -12.43 23.17
N GLN A 22 6.89 -11.65 23.97
CA GLN A 22 6.39 -12.09 25.28
C GLN A 22 5.49 -13.34 25.19
N HIS A 23 4.93 -13.61 24.00
CA HIS A 23 4.11 -14.78 23.70
C HIS A 23 4.85 -15.84 22.87
N ASN A 24 6.18 -15.76 22.73
CA ASN A 24 6.98 -16.65 21.88
C ASN A 24 6.50 -16.70 20.42
N ARG A 25 6.01 -15.58 19.90
CA ARG A 25 5.53 -15.46 18.51
C ARG A 25 6.40 -14.48 17.73
N THR A 26 6.70 -14.85 16.49
CA THR A 26 7.29 -13.95 15.51
C THR A 26 6.21 -13.48 14.53
N LEU A 27 6.24 -12.20 14.18
CA LEU A 27 5.28 -11.58 13.28
C LEU A 27 5.93 -11.22 11.95
N ASP A 28 5.17 -11.39 10.87
CA ASP A 28 5.45 -10.75 9.59
C ASP A 28 4.61 -9.48 9.46
N TYR A 29 5.12 -8.51 8.71
CA TYR A 29 4.45 -7.25 8.45
C TYR A 29 4.12 -7.09 6.98
N GLY A 30 2.93 -6.54 6.71
CA GLY A 30 2.51 -6.14 5.37
C GLY A 30 2.16 -4.66 5.29
N LEU A 31 2.41 -4.04 4.14
CA LEU A 31 2.11 -2.63 3.87
C LEU A 31 0.99 -2.51 2.82
N ARG A 32 -0.03 -1.71 3.12
CA ARG A 32 -1.09 -1.33 2.18
C ARG A 32 -0.78 0.07 1.65
N VAL A 33 -0.49 0.21 0.37
CA VAL A 33 -0.16 1.50 -0.24
C VAL A 33 -0.61 1.56 -1.70
N HIS A 34 -1.01 2.73 -2.20
CA HIS A 34 -1.20 2.92 -3.64
C HIS A 34 0.17 3.05 -4.34
N VAL A 35 0.22 2.84 -5.66
CA VAL A 35 1.43 3.08 -6.45
C VAL A 35 1.06 3.78 -7.74
N ILE A 36 1.85 4.79 -8.11
CA ILE A 36 1.83 5.48 -9.40
C ILE A 36 3.27 5.43 -9.92
N VAL A 37 3.52 4.53 -10.87
CA VAL A 37 4.84 4.35 -11.47
C VAL A 37 4.82 4.79 -12.92
N ARG A 38 5.77 5.65 -13.31
CA ARG A 38 5.98 6.12 -14.69
C ARG A 38 7.45 6.02 -15.06
N ASP A 39 7.81 6.41 -16.28
CA ASP A 39 9.20 6.31 -16.75
C ASP A 39 10.06 7.38 -16.07
N THR A 40 9.50 8.56 -15.83
CA THR A 40 10.15 9.62 -15.05
C THR A 40 9.36 10.01 -13.81
N GLU A 41 10.06 10.62 -12.83
CA GLU A 41 9.40 11.18 -11.64
C GLU A 41 8.41 12.29 -12.01
N GLN A 42 8.79 13.13 -12.97
CA GLN A 42 7.97 14.21 -13.51
C GLN A 42 6.61 13.67 -13.98
N GLU A 43 6.62 12.66 -14.86
CA GLU A 43 5.40 12.03 -15.38
C GLU A 43 4.54 11.41 -14.26
N ALA A 44 5.16 10.80 -13.25
CA ALA A 44 4.44 10.22 -12.13
C ALA A 44 3.73 11.29 -11.29
N ARG A 45 4.41 12.42 -11.05
CA ARG A 45 3.85 13.58 -10.32
C ARG A 45 2.72 14.23 -11.12
N GLU A 46 2.92 14.46 -12.41
CA GLU A 46 1.89 15.00 -13.30
C GLU A 46 0.64 14.11 -13.34
N TYR A 47 0.82 12.78 -13.39
CA TYR A 47 -0.30 11.85 -13.31
C TYR A 47 -1.03 11.91 -11.96
N ALA A 48 -0.30 12.03 -10.85
CA ALA A 48 -0.89 12.19 -9.53
C ALA A 48 -1.72 13.49 -9.42
N GLU A 49 -1.20 14.59 -9.97
CA GLU A 49 -1.92 15.87 -10.05
C GLU A 49 -3.17 15.77 -10.94
N GLU A 50 -3.07 15.13 -12.10
CA GLU A 50 -4.20 14.89 -13.00
C GLU A 50 -5.30 14.04 -12.32
N LEU A 51 -4.90 13.05 -11.54
CA LEU A 51 -5.84 12.19 -10.81
C LEU A 51 -6.62 12.99 -9.77
N VAL A 52 -5.97 13.94 -9.09
CA VAL A 52 -6.63 14.81 -8.11
C VAL A 52 -7.42 15.93 -8.75
N SER A 53 -7.03 16.45 -9.91
CA SER A 53 -7.79 17.51 -10.61
C SER A 53 -9.20 17.06 -11.02
N LYS A 54 -9.40 15.74 -11.17
CA LYS A 54 -10.70 15.11 -11.46
C LYS A 54 -11.57 14.90 -10.22
N LEU A 55 -11.08 15.23 -9.03
CA LEU A 55 -11.79 15.02 -7.77
C LEU A 55 -12.57 16.27 -7.37
N ASP A 56 -13.84 16.06 -7.03
CA ASP A 56 -14.65 17.04 -6.32
C ASP A 56 -14.51 16.79 -4.81
N ASP A 57 -13.93 17.75 -4.09
CA ASP A 57 -13.69 17.66 -2.64
C ASP A 57 -14.99 17.51 -1.83
N GLY A 58 -16.10 18.10 -2.30
CA GLY A 58 -17.42 17.96 -1.68
C GLY A 58 -17.93 16.53 -1.77
N LYS A 59 -17.80 15.93 -2.97
CA LYS A 59 -18.11 14.51 -3.18
C LYS A 59 -17.16 13.60 -2.41
N GLY A 60 -15.87 13.93 -2.34
CA GLY A 60 -14.87 13.21 -1.56
C GLY A 60 -15.23 13.16 -0.07
N SER A 61 -15.68 14.27 0.50
CA SER A 61 -16.16 14.34 1.88
C SER A 61 -17.37 13.44 2.11
N SER A 62 -18.37 13.51 1.23
CA SER A 62 -19.55 12.66 1.32
C SER A 62 -19.25 11.15 1.26
N ILE A 63 -18.25 10.74 0.48
CA ILE A 63 -17.83 9.33 0.39
C ILE A 63 -17.15 8.89 1.69
N ARG A 64 -16.29 9.74 2.27
CA ARG A 64 -15.61 9.44 3.53
C ARG A 64 -16.57 9.33 4.70
N ASP A 65 -17.51 10.26 4.81
CA ASP A 65 -18.46 10.30 5.94
C ASP A 65 -19.42 9.09 5.91
N ARG A 66 -19.72 8.57 4.71
CA ARG A 66 -20.55 7.37 4.53
C ARG A 66 -19.78 6.06 4.75
N ALA A 67 -18.45 6.11 4.84
CA ALA A 67 -17.66 4.91 5.01
C ALA A 67 -17.80 4.38 6.45
N LEU A 68 -18.06 3.07 6.56
CA LEU A 68 -18.26 2.39 7.84
C LEU A 68 -17.01 2.38 8.74
N ASP A 69 -15.85 2.70 8.18
CA ASP A 69 -14.55 2.76 8.85
C ASP A 69 -14.11 4.18 9.22
N SER A 70 -14.95 5.20 8.96
CA SER A 70 -14.64 6.63 9.13
C SER A 70 -14.16 7.01 10.54
N THR A 71 -14.52 6.23 11.56
CA THR A 71 -14.13 6.44 12.97
C THR A 71 -12.96 5.57 13.44
N SER A 72 -12.43 4.70 12.56
CA SER A 72 -11.35 3.80 12.94
C SER A 72 -10.03 4.54 13.16
N LEU A 73 -9.19 4.03 14.05
CA LEU A 73 -7.85 4.59 14.31
C LEU A 73 -6.98 4.63 13.04
N GLY A 74 -7.15 3.66 12.14
CA GLY A 74 -6.46 3.65 10.84
C GLY A 74 -6.87 4.79 9.93
N VAL A 75 -8.15 5.18 9.91
CA VAL A 75 -8.61 6.34 9.15
C VAL A 75 -8.13 7.64 9.80
N ALA A 76 -8.11 7.74 11.13
CA ALA A 76 -7.59 8.89 11.84
C ALA A 76 -6.10 9.16 11.54
N HIS A 77 -5.26 8.12 11.51
CA HIS A 77 -3.85 8.28 11.11
C HIS A 77 -3.70 8.79 9.68
N GLN A 78 -4.52 8.31 8.75
CA GLN A 78 -4.46 8.75 7.35
C GLN A 78 -4.99 10.18 7.16
N ALA A 79 -5.90 10.64 8.02
CA ALA A 79 -6.27 12.05 8.08
C ALA A 79 -5.10 12.92 8.58
N LYS A 80 -4.45 12.51 9.68
CA LYS A 80 -3.26 13.19 10.21
C LYS A 80 -2.13 13.30 9.19
N ASN A 81 -1.91 12.28 8.37
CA ASN A 81 -0.91 12.32 7.31
C ASN A 81 -1.17 13.46 6.32
N ARG A 82 -2.42 13.75 5.97
CA ARG A 82 -2.73 14.88 5.07
C ARG A 82 -2.48 16.24 5.72
N GLU A 83 -2.66 16.34 7.03
CA GLU A 83 -2.43 17.60 7.77
C GLU A 83 -0.95 17.97 7.87
N ILE A 84 -0.06 16.98 7.88
CA ILE A 84 1.39 17.17 7.95
C ILE A 84 2.08 17.12 6.58
N ALA A 85 1.32 16.90 5.51
CA ALA A 85 1.85 16.87 4.17
C ALA A 85 2.36 18.25 3.74
N ASP A 86 3.39 18.27 2.90
CA ASP A 86 3.92 19.50 2.31
C ASP A 86 2.92 20.16 1.33
N GLY A 87 3.32 21.29 0.75
CA GLY A 87 2.49 22.03 -0.21
C GLY A 87 2.11 21.23 -1.47
N PHE A 88 2.77 20.10 -1.73
CA PHE A 88 2.52 19.20 -2.85
C PHE A 88 1.80 17.91 -2.43
N GLY A 89 1.48 17.76 -1.14
CA GLY A 89 0.75 16.64 -0.58
C GLY A 89 1.62 15.43 -0.21
N TYR A 90 2.95 15.59 -0.10
CA TYR A 90 3.87 14.52 0.29
C TYR A 90 4.21 14.59 1.78
N ILE A 91 4.27 13.43 2.44
CA ILE A 91 4.68 13.32 3.86
C ILE A 91 6.11 12.79 4.03
N GLU A 92 6.61 12.11 2.99
CA GLU A 92 7.97 11.62 2.84
C GLU A 92 8.29 11.65 1.33
N PRO A 93 9.58 11.58 0.93
CA PRO A 93 9.95 11.39 -0.46
C PRO A 93 9.13 10.27 -1.11
N HIS A 94 8.53 10.57 -2.26
CA HIS A 94 7.65 9.67 -3.02
C HIS A 94 6.35 9.23 -2.33
N LEU A 95 6.10 9.56 -1.07
CA LEU A 95 4.88 9.16 -0.36
C LEU A 95 3.84 10.28 -0.36
N TRP A 96 2.94 10.21 -1.33
CA TRP A 96 1.93 11.22 -1.62
C TRP A 96 0.56 10.89 -1.02
N THR A 97 -0.09 11.85 -0.38
CA THR A 97 -1.36 11.66 0.35
C THR A 97 -2.60 12.13 -0.41
N GLY A 98 -2.45 12.67 -1.63
CA GLY A 98 -3.55 13.25 -2.40
C GLY A 98 -4.66 12.25 -2.74
N VAL A 99 -4.35 10.96 -2.85
CA VAL A 99 -5.35 9.89 -3.05
C VAL A 99 -6.40 9.85 -1.92
N GLY A 100 -6.04 10.25 -0.71
CA GLY A 100 -6.96 10.33 0.43
C GLY A 100 -8.03 11.42 0.34
N ARG A 101 -7.95 12.33 -0.65
CA ARG A 101 -8.93 13.42 -0.83
C ARG A 101 -10.30 12.97 -1.37
N ALA A 102 -10.38 11.84 -2.07
CA ALA A 102 -11.65 11.39 -2.68
C ALA A 102 -12.20 10.06 -2.19
N ARG A 103 -11.46 9.31 -1.37
CA ARG A 103 -11.93 8.02 -0.86
C ARG A 103 -11.55 7.76 0.59
N SER A 104 -12.38 6.96 1.23
CA SER A 104 -12.01 6.17 2.41
C SER A 104 -11.19 4.94 1.99
N GLY A 105 -10.29 4.48 2.86
CA GLY A 105 -9.38 3.36 2.58
C GLY A 105 -7.91 3.77 2.64
N CYS A 106 -7.09 3.34 1.67
CA CYS A 106 -5.68 3.67 1.61
C CYS A 106 -5.47 5.11 1.10
N GLY A 107 -4.95 5.96 1.97
CA GLY A 107 -4.87 7.41 1.80
C GLY A 107 -3.52 7.93 1.32
N ALA A 108 -2.58 7.05 0.95
CA ALA A 108 -1.33 7.46 0.34
C ALA A 108 -0.88 6.52 -0.78
N ALA A 109 -0.08 7.07 -1.70
CA ALA A 109 0.52 6.40 -2.85
C ALA A 109 2.03 6.62 -2.88
N LEU A 110 2.78 5.61 -3.32
CA LEU A 110 4.15 5.78 -3.78
C LEU A 110 4.12 6.34 -5.20
N VAL A 111 4.76 7.49 -5.44
CA VAL A 111 4.76 8.22 -6.71
C VAL A 111 6.20 8.46 -7.15
N GLY A 112 6.58 7.92 -8.31
CA GLY A 112 7.93 8.08 -8.83
C GLY A 112 8.22 7.30 -10.10
N SER A 113 9.47 7.40 -10.55
CA SER A 113 10.00 6.57 -11.63
C SER A 113 10.12 5.09 -11.21
N THR A 114 10.31 4.21 -12.19
CA THR A 114 10.55 2.78 -11.95
C THR A 114 11.63 2.53 -10.88
N ASP A 115 12.80 3.18 -10.99
CA ASP A 115 13.92 2.98 -10.05
C ASP A 115 13.63 3.52 -8.65
N GLN A 116 12.90 4.63 -8.57
CA GLN A 116 12.48 5.22 -7.29
C GLN A 116 11.49 4.32 -6.58
N ILE A 117 10.49 3.79 -7.29
CA ILE A 117 9.51 2.87 -6.72
C ILE A 117 10.18 1.56 -6.27
N LEU A 118 11.12 1.03 -7.05
CA LEU A 118 11.91 -0.14 -6.63
C LEU A 118 12.72 0.12 -5.36
N SER A 119 13.38 1.28 -5.31
CA SER A 119 14.16 1.70 -4.14
C SER A 119 13.28 1.85 -2.90
N GLU A 120 12.08 2.41 -3.06
CA GLU A 120 11.10 2.54 -1.99
C GLU A 120 10.61 1.17 -1.49
N LEU A 121 10.19 0.28 -2.39
CA LEU A 121 9.79 -1.09 -2.04
C LEU A 121 10.92 -1.84 -1.33
N GLU A 122 12.15 -1.73 -1.81
CA GLU A 122 13.32 -2.35 -1.19
C GLU A 122 13.63 -1.75 0.19
N SER A 123 13.42 -0.44 0.37
CA SER A 123 13.60 0.19 1.68
C SER A 123 12.60 -0.35 2.71
N TYR A 124 11.32 -0.55 2.32
CA TYR A 124 10.33 -1.19 3.17
C TYR A 124 10.66 -2.67 3.44
N ARG A 125 11.19 -3.39 2.44
CA ARG A 125 11.68 -4.77 2.63
C ARG A 125 12.79 -4.84 3.66
N LYS A 126 13.78 -3.95 3.58
CA LYS A 126 14.89 -3.85 4.56
C LYS A 126 14.43 -3.52 5.97
N MET A 127 13.31 -2.81 6.10
CA MET A 127 12.68 -2.58 7.41
C MET A 127 12.03 -3.84 8.00
N GLY A 128 11.75 -4.86 7.19
CA GLY A 128 11.10 -6.12 7.59
C GLY A 128 9.66 -6.29 7.07
N ILE A 129 9.19 -5.44 6.15
CA ILE A 129 7.90 -5.62 5.47
C ILE A 129 8.07 -6.67 4.38
N ARG A 130 7.23 -7.72 4.43
CA ARG A 130 7.36 -8.90 3.53
C ARG A 130 6.17 -9.09 2.60
N ALA A 131 5.09 -8.34 2.81
CA ALA A 131 3.90 -8.36 1.97
C ALA A 131 3.49 -6.95 1.59
N PHE A 132 3.10 -6.76 0.34
CA PHE A 132 2.60 -5.48 -0.16
C PHE A 132 1.21 -5.67 -0.75
N ILE A 133 0.26 -4.86 -0.29
CA ILE A 133 -1.09 -4.78 -0.83
C ILE A 133 -1.14 -3.48 -1.64
N LEU A 134 -0.94 -3.62 -2.95
CA LEU A 134 -0.82 -2.50 -3.88
C LEU A 134 -2.14 -2.22 -4.59
N SER A 135 -2.32 -0.98 -5.03
CA SER A 135 -3.47 -0.56 -5.84
C SER A 135 -3.17 0.72 -6.59
N GLY A 136 -3.88 0.98 -7.67
CA GLY A 136 -3.79 2.23 -8.43
C GLY A 136 -5.11 2.53 -9.14
N TYR A 137 -5.24 3.71 -9.74
CA TYR A 137 -6.41 4.07 -10.52
C TYR A 137 -6.02 4.58 -11.92
N PRO A 138 -6.72 4.15 -12.98
CA PRO A 138 -7.65 3.01 -13.00
C PRO A 138 -6.95 1.68 -12.68
N HIS A 139 -7.63 0.77 -11.98
CA HIS A 139 -6.98 -0.44 -11.44
C HIS A 139 -6.33 -1.31 -12.52
N MET A 140 -6.99 -1.52 -13.66
CA MET A 140 -6.45 -2.37 -14.73
C MET A 140 -5.19 -1.75 -15.33
N ASP A 141 -5.23 -0.46 -15.65
CA ASP A 141 -4.12 0.25 -16.27
C ASP A 141 -2.90 0.32 -15.33
N GLU A 142 -3.13 0.60 -14.04
CA GLU A 142 -2.06 0.61 -13.05
C GLU A 142 -1.52 -0.80 -12.77
N CYS A 143 -2.34 -1.85 -12.83
CA CYS A 143 -1.87 -3.23 -12.78
C CYS A 143 -0.95 -3.56 -13.96
N VAL A 144 -1.27 -3.13 -15.18
CA VAL A 144 -0.43 -3.33 -16.37
C VAL A 144 0.86 -2.50 -16.28
N SER A 145 0.77 -1.25 -15.84
CA SER A 145 1.94 -0.38 -15.65
C SER A 145 2.90 -0.97 -14.62
N PHE A 146 2.40 -1.32 -13.43
CA PHE A 146 3.21 -1.94 -12.38
C PHE A 146 3.77 -3.30 -12.81
N GLY A 147 2.94 -4.12 -13.45
CA GLY A 147 3.32 -5.44 -13.95
C GLY A 147 4.47 -5.40 -14.95
N SER A 148 4.41 -4.47 -15.91
CA SER A 148 5.44 -4.34 -16.94
C SER A 148 6.74 -3.71 -16.45
N LYS A 149 6.68 -2.77 -15.50
CA LYS A 149 7.86 -2.01 -15.04
C LYS A 149 8.56 -2.59 -13.82
N ILE A 150 7.79 -3.14 -12.88
CA ILE A 150 8.27 -3.50 -11.53
C ILE A 150 8.36 -5.01 -11.34
N MET A 151 7.33 -5.78 -11.72
CA MET A 151 7.22 -7.20 -11.32
C MET A 151 8.42 -8.05 -11.78
N GLY A 152 8.96 -7.80 -12.97
CA GLY A 152 10.13 -8.53 -13.48
C GLY A 152 11.43 -8.29 -12.69
N GLN A 153 11.46 -7.26 -11.84
CA GLN A 153 12.60 -6.89 -11.01
C GLN A 153 12.45 -7.35 -9.55
N LEU A 154 11.28 -7.86 -9.17
CA LEU A 154 10.99 -8.31 -7.82
C LEU A 154 11.14 -9.82 -7.69
N GLU A 155 11.89 -10.25 -6.69
CA GLU A 155 11.81 -11.62 -6.21
C GLU A 155 10.49 -11.80 -5.46
N THR A 156 9.61 -12.64 -5.98
CA THR A 156 8.31 -12.93 -5.37
C THR A 156 8.29 -14.34 -4.81
N CYS A 157 7.54 -14.51 -3.72
CA CYS A 157 7.36 -15.81 -3.10
C CYS A 157 5.95 -15.95 -2.55
N SER A 158 5.54 -17.20 -2.33
CA SER A 158 4.30 -17.50 -1.62
C SER A 158 4.63 -17.84 -0.16
N LEU A 159 4.27 -16.95 0.77
CA LEU A 159 4.49 -17.17 2.20
C LEU A 159 3.87 -18.49 2.71
N PRO A 160 2.65 -18.92 2.28
CA PRO A 160 2.14 -20.24 2.62
C PRO A 160 3.08 -21.38 2.22
N HIS A 161 3.73 -21.31 1.06
CA HIS A 161 4.68 -22.34 0.62
C HIS A 161 5.97 -22.29 1.46
N ILE A 162 6.54 -21.10 1.67
CA ILE A 162 7.74 -20.90 2.51
C ILE A 162 7.53 -21.45 3.93
N TYR A 163 6.32 -21.30 4.47
CA TYR A 163 6.00 -21.76 5.82
C TYR A 163 5.48 -23.20 5.88
N GLY A 164 5.42 -23.93 4.76
CA GLY A 164 4.87 -25.28 4.74
C GLY A 164 3.40 -25.34 5.17
N ARG A 165 2.63 -24.28 4.90
CA ARG A 165 1.21 -24.13 5.26
C ARG A 165 0.26 -24.44 4.10
N VAL A 166 0.78 -24.92 2.97
CA VAL A 166 -0.04 -25.43 1.87
C VAL A 166 -0.39 -26.88 2.19
N PRO A 167 -1.68 -27.22 2.34
CA PRO A 167 -2.08 -28.60 2.60
C PRO A 167 -1.76 -29.50 1.40
N ASP A 168 -1.23 -30.69 1.70
CA ASP A 168 -1.08 -31.78 0.72
C ASP A 168 -1.77 -33.03 1.28
N PRO A 169 -2.86 -33.53 0.65
CA PRO A 169 -3.47 -33.05 -0.59
C PRO A 169 -4.26 -31.72 -0.44
N PRO A 170 -4.57 -31.02 -1.56
CA PRO A 170 -5.41 -29.83 -1.53
C PRO A 170 -6.77 -30.10 -0.87
N PRO A 171 -7.31 -29.17 -0.07
CA PRO A 171 -8.58 -29.39 0.62
C PRO A 171 -9.72 -29.43 -0.39
N LEU A 172 -10.72 -30.30 -0.17
CA LEU A 172 -11.89 -30.42 -1.03
C LEU A 172 -12.85 -29.24 -0.85
N THR A 173 -12.46 -28.08 -1.39
CA THR A 173 -13.22 -26.82 -1.36
C THR A 173 -13.42 -26.30 -2.78
N PRO A 174 -14.47 -25.50 -3.06
CA PRO A 174 -14.67 -24.92 -4.40
C PRO A 174 -13.47 -24.13 -4.94
N LEU A 175 -12.71 -23.47 -4.07
CA LEU A 175 -11.52 -22.70 -4.45
C LEU A 175 -10.33 -23.58 -4.89
N ALA A 176 -10.26 -24.81 -4.38
CA ALA A 176 -9.15 -25.74 -4.64
C ALA A 176 -9.52 -26.84 -5.66
N ALA A 177 -10.76 -27.33 -5.63
CA ALA A 177 -11.23 -28.45 -6.44
C ALA A 177 -12.25 -28.06 -7.53
N GLY A 178 -12.66 -26.79 -7.59
CA GLY A 178 -13.56 -26.30 -8.65
C GLY A 178 -12.84 -26.20 -10.00
N GLU A 179 -13.55 -26.55 -11.08
CA GLU A 179 -13.07 -26.32 -12.44
C GLU A 179 -12.85 -24.83 -12.68
N ARG A 180 -11.66 -24.47 -13.17
CA ARG A 180 -11.35 -23.09 -13.59
C ARG A 180 -11.68 -22.96 -15.07
N THR A 181 -12.81 -22.34 -15.37
CA THR A 181 -13.22 -21.92 -16.73
C THR A 181 -12.58 -20.60 -17.11
#